data_AF-A0A7C1S0V1-F1
#
_entry.id   AF-A0A7C1S0V1-F1
#
_cell.length_a   1.000
_cell.length_b   1.000
_cell.length_c   1.000
_cell.angle_alpha   90.00
_cell.angle_beta   90.00
_cell.angle_gamma   90.00
#
_symmetry.space_group_name_H-M   'P 1'
#
loop_
_entity.id
_entity.type
_entity.pdbx_description
1 polymer ?
#
loop_
_entity_poly.entity_id
_entity_poly.type
_entity_poly.pdbx_seq_one_letter_code
_entity_poly.pdbx_strand_id
1 'polypeptide(L)'
;MALLLSMVLVSGMAGITAKQIRIWENSFTLWERERQIFPFEPLALMQLGLANYSTGEYKRAAFYYTSAIQINPYNATYYKLRAGAYMKMGKFRLANSDLERSLQLSPGDMEVMRYLSVVREALLM
;
A
#
# COMPACT_ATOMS: atom_id res chain seq x y z
N MET A 1 -37.85 -7.34 -32.17
CA MET A 1 -36.75 -8.19 -31.67
C MET A 1 -35.47 -7.39 -31.41
N ALA A 2 -34.93 -6.65 -32.39
CA ALA A 2 -33.68 -5.88 -32.21
C ALA A 2 -33.73 -4.81 -31.10
N LEU A 3 -34.84 -4.08 -30.93
CA LEU A 3 -35.02 -3.07 -29.87
C LEU A 3 -35.03 -3.66 -28.45
N LEU A 4 -35.61 -4.85 -28.28
CA LEU A 4 -35.63 -5.52 -26.97
C LEU A 4 -34.23 -6.02 -26.60
N LEU A 5 -33.50 -6.55 -27.58
CA LEU A 5 -32.11 -7.00 -27.39
C LEU A 5 -31.20 -5.83 -27.02
N SER A 6 -31.34 -4.68 -27.68
CA SER A 6 -30.55 -3.48 -27.37
C SER A 6 -30.89 -2.90 -26.00
N MET A 7 -32.17 -2.89 -25.59
CA MET A 7 -32.56 -2.46 -24.24
C MET A 7 -31.94 -3.32 -23.15
N VAL A 8 -31.96 -4.65 -23.30
CA VAL A 8 -31.34 -5.58 -22.33
C VAL A 8 -29.83 -5.36 -22.23
N LEU A 9 -29.16 -5.17 -23.38
CA LEU A 9 -27.73 -4.84 -23.43
C LEU A 9 -27.42 -3.53 -22.69
N VAL A 10 -28.18 -2.47 -22.96
CA VAL A 10 -27.98 -1.16 -22.31
C VAL A 10 -28.21 -1.24 -20.80
N SER A 11 -29.28 -1.90 -20.35
CA SER A 11 -29.54 -2.09 -18.92
C SER A 11 -28.45 -2.93 -18.23
N GLY A 12 -27.94 -3.97 -18.89
CA GLY A 12 -26.83 -4.78 -18.39
C GLY A 12 -25.54 -3.97 -18.25
N MET A 13 -25.17 -3.21 -19.28
CA MET A 13 -24.01 -2.33 -19.26
C MET A 13 -24.15 -1.24 -18.19
N ALA A 14 -25.33 -0.64 -18.03
CA ALA A 14 -25.59 0.34 -16.99
C ALA A 14 -25.39 -0.23 -15.58
N GLY A 15 -25.84 -1.48 -15.34
CA GLY A 15 -25.62 -2.18 -14.07
C GLY A 15 -24.14 -2.46 -13.78
N ILE A 16 -23.38 -2.90 -14.79
CA ILE A 16 -21.93 -3.11 -14.66
C ILE A 16 -21.22 -1.79 -14.34
N THR A 17 -21.52 -0.74 -15.09
CA THR A 17 -20.93 0.60 -14.89
C THR A 17 -21.24 1.14 -13.50
N ALA A 18 -22.49 1.03 -13.02
CA ALA A 18 -22.88 1.48 -11.69
C ALA A 18 -22.09 0.76 -10.58
N LYS A 19 -21.88 -0.56 -10.71
CA LYS A 19 -21.05 -1.34 -9.78
C LYS A 19 -19.59 -0.89 -9.83
N GLN A 20 -19.07 -0.63 -11.02
CA GLN A 20 -17.68 -0.26 -11.24
C GLN A 20 -17.36 1.13 -10.68
N ILE A 21 -18.27 2.09 -10.83
CA ILE A 21 -18.17 3.43 -10.21
C ILE A 21 -18.05 3.31 -8.69
N ARG A 22 -18.82 2.42 -8.07
CA ARG A 22 -18.75 2.20 -6.61
C ARG A 22 -17.43 1.55 -6.16
N ILE A 23 -16.83 0.71 -7.00
CA ILE A 23 -15.54 0.07 -6.68
C ILE A 23 -14.38 1.05 -6.86
N TRP A 24 -14.46 1.95 -7.85
CA TRP A 24 -13.41 2.91 -8.18
C TRP A 24 -13.62 4.29 -7.57
N GLU A 25 -14.49 4.39 -6.56
CA GLU A 25 -14.83 5.65 -5.90
C GLU A 25 -13.60 6.30 -5.26
N ASN A 26 -12.73 5.50 -4.64
CA ASN A 26 -11.50 5.95 -4.02
C ASN A 26 -10.49 4.79 -3.92
N SER A 27 -9.25 5.11 -3.53
CA SER A 27 -8.19 4.11 -3.38
C SER A 27 -8.60 2.98 -2.41
N PHE A 28 -9.28 3.28 -1.30
CA PHE A 28 -9.63 2.24 -0.33
C PHE A 28 -10.63 1.23 -0.90
N THR A 29 -11.70 1.70 -1.52
CA THR A 29 -12.73 0.85 -2.13
C THR A 29 -12.17 -0.03 -3.25
N LEU A 30 -11.28 0.53 -4.08
CA LEU A 30 -10.60 -0.20 -5.15
C LEU A 30 -9.70 -1.30 -4.59
N TRP A 31 -8.76 -0.93 -3.72
CA TRP A 31 -7.72 -1.87 -3.26
C TRP A 31 -8.27 -2.89 -2.26
N GLU A 32 -9.30 -2.56 -1.47
CA GLU A 32 -10.00 -3.59 -0.66
C GLU A 32 -10.72 -4.60 -1.56
N ARG A 33 -11.33 -4.14 -2.65
CA ARG A 33 -11.98 -5.05 -3.59
C ARG A 33 -10.97 -5.96 -4.27
N GLU A 34 -9.82 -5.42 -4.68
CA GLU A 34 -8.75 -6.19 -5.29
C GLU A 34 -8.18 -7.24 -4.35
N ARG A 35 -7.91 -6.87 -3.09
CA ARG A 35 -7.43 -7.81 -2.05
C ARG A 35 -8.39 -8.98 -1.82
N GLN A 36 -9.70 -8.77 -1.93
CA GLN A 36 -10.67 -9.87 -1.84
C GLN A 36 -10.59 -10.85 -3.01
N ILE A 37 -10.21 -10.37 -4.19
CA ILE A 37 -10.10 -11.20 -5.40
C ILE A 37 -8.73 -11.89 -5.44
N PHE A 38 -7.67 -11.19 -5.02
CA PHE A 38 -6.29 -11.65 -5.03
C PHE A 38 -5.65 -11.56 -3.63
N PRO A 39 -6.01 -12.46 -2.69
CA PRO A 39 -5.61 -12.34 -1.29
C PRO A 39 -4.12 -12.57 -1.02
N PHE A 40 -3.40 -13.18 -1.95
CA PHE A 40 -1.96 -13.46 -1.86
C PHE A 40 -1.11 -12.53 -2.72
N GLU A 41 -1.73 -11.49 -3.29
CA GLU A 41 -1.04 -10.48 -4.08
C GLU A 41 -0.75 -9.27 -3.16
N PRO A 42 0.51 -8.81 -3.06
CA PRO A 42 0.88 -7.77 -2.10
C PRO A 42 0.70 -6.32 -2.59
N LEU A 43 0.43 -6.07 -3.88
CA LEU A 43 0.17 -4.73 -4.43
C LEU A 43 -1.03 -4.08 -3.74
N ALA A 44 -2.14 -4.78 -3.61
CA ALA A 44 -3.33 -4.22 -2.95
C ALA A 44 -3.03 -3.77 -1.51
N LEU A 45 -2.25 -4.57 -0.77
CA LEU A 45 -1.80 -4.20 0.59
C LEU A 45 -0.86 -3.01 0.58
N MET A 46 0.11 -2.97 -0.33
CA MET A 46 1.02 -1.81 -0.47
C MET A 46 0.22 -0.53 -0.74
N GLN A 47 -0.77 -0.59 -1.63
CA GLN A 47 -1.56 0.57 -2.01
C GLN A 47 -2.52 1.02 -0.90
N LEU A 48 -3.12 0.09 -0.16
CA LEU A 48 -3.85 0.43 1.08
C LEU A 48 -2.92 1.08 2.11
N GLY A 49 -1.69 0.59 2.23
CA GLY A 49 -0.66 1.21 3.08
C GLY A 49 -0.35 2.64 2.67
N LEU A 50 -0.15 2.89 1.37
CA LEU A 50 0.12 4.21 0.81
C LEU A 50 -1.06 5.17 1.01
N ALA A 51 -2.30 4.69 0.78
CA ALA A 51 -3.51 5.48 0.99
C ALA A 51 -3.69 5.86 2.47
N ASN A 52 -3.41 4.96 3.41
CA ASN A 52 -3.44 5.31 4.84
C ASN A 52 -2.30 6.25 5.22
N TYR A 53 -1.12 6.11 4.61
CA TYR A 53 0.01 7.00 4.87
C TYR A 53 -0.30 8.44 4.42
N SER A 54 -0.91 8.61 3.25
CA SER A 54 -1.28 9.93 2.73
C SER A 54 -2.39 10.61 3.54
N THR A 55 -3.25 9.85 4.21
CA THR A 55 -4.28 10.38 5.12
C THR A 55 -3.78 10.57 6.55
N GLY A 56 -2.50 10.32 6.85
CA GLY A 56 -1.93 10.46 8.19
C GLY A 56 -2.16 9.27 9.13
N GLU A 57 -2.81 8.21 8.65
CA GLU A 57 -3.12 6.99 9.40
C GLU A 57 -1.90 6.04 9.45
N TYR A 58 -0.77 6.52 9.97
CA TYR A 58 0.52 5.84 9.89
C TYR A 58 0.53 4.46 10.56
N LYS A 59 -0.27 4.26 11.62
CA LYS A 59 -0.42 2.95 12.27
C LYS A 59 -1.08 1.92 11.34
N ARG A 60 -2.12 2.32 10.61
CA ARG A 60 -2.77 1.47 9.60
C ARG A 60 -1.86 1.24 8.40
N ALA A 61 -1.13 2.27 7.96
CA ALA A 61 -0.13 2.12 6.91
C ALA A 61 0.90 1.03 7.27
N ALA A 62 1.48 1.10 8.47
CA ALA A 62 2.43 0.09 8.96
C ALA A 62 1.83 -1.31 9.06
N PHE A 63 0.55 -1.44 9.40
CA PHE A 63 -0.16 -2.72 9.42
C PHE A 63 -0.25 -3.35 8.02
N TYR A 64 -0.65 -2.57 7.01
CA TYR A 64 -0.76 -3.06 5.64
C TYR A 64 0.62 -3.41 5.04
N TYR A 65 1.64 -2.60 5.27
CA TYR A 65 3.00 -2.94 4.86
C TYR A 65 3.52 -4.20 5.57
N THR A 66 3.20 -4.40 6.84
CA THR A 66 3.55 -5.65 7.56
C THR A 66 2.88 -6.86 6.91
N SER A 67 1.61 -6.73 6.52
CA SER A 67 0.90 -7.80 5.81
C SER A 67 1.54 -8.08 4.44
N ALA A 68 1.96 -7.05 3.70
CA ALA A 68 2.68 -7.20 2.44
C ALA A 68 4.04 -7.92 2.62
N ILE A 69 4.77 -7.61 3.70
CA ILE A 69 6.03 -8.27 4.08
C ILE A 69 5.81 -9.76 4.40
N GLN A 70 4.68 -10.12 5.04
CA GLN A 70 4.36 -11.52 5.31
C GLN A 70 4.13 -12.34 4.03
N ILE A 71 3.59 -11.71 2.98
CA ILE A 71 3.38 -12.35 1.67
C ILE A 71 4.70 -12.43 0.88
N ASN A 72 5.44 -11.32 0.79
CA ASN A 72 6.71 -11.27 0.09
C ASN A 72 7.79 -10.57 0.95
N PRO A 73 8.56 -11.34 1.74
CA PRO A 73 9.54 -10.79 2.68
C PRO A 73 10.84 -10.30 2.03
N TYR A 74 11.00 -10.47 0.71
CA TYR A 74 12.21 -10.10 -0.03
C TYR A 74 12.06 -8.81 -0.82
N ASN A 75 10.89 -8.17 -0.78
CA ASN A 75 10.69 -6.87 -1.42
C ASN A 75 11.17 -5.74 -0.50
N ALA A 76 12.29 -5.11 -0.87
CA ALA A 76 12.89 -3.98 -0.14
C ALA A 76 11.91 -2.81 0.07
N THR A 77 11.05 -2.54 -0.91
CA THR A 77 10.13 -1.40 -0.89
C THR A 77 9.17 -1.44 0.30
N TYR A 78 8.70 -2.62 0.73
CA TYR A 78 7.76 -2.69 1.85
C TYR A 78 8.41 -2.30 3.18
N TYR A 79 9.67 -2.66 3.38
CA TYR A 79 10.43 -2.23 4.56
C TYR A 79 10.69 -0.73 4.52
N LYS A 80 11.08 -0.17 3.36
CA LYS A 80 11.23 1.29 3.18
C LYS A 80 9.94 2.04 3.52
N LEU A 81 8.81 1.59 2.97
CA LEU A 81 7.51 2.23 3.19
C LEU A 81 7.06 2.12 4.67
N ARG A 82 7.27 0.96 5.31
CA ARG A 82 6.96 0.78 6.72
C ARG A 82 7.87 1.61 7.63
N ALA A 83 9.15 1.73 7.29
CA ALA A 83 10.06 2.63 7.96
C ALA A 83 9.58 4.09 7.89
N GLY A 84 9.14 4.55 6.72
CA GLY A 84 8.54 5.88 6.56
C GLY A 84 7.35 6.10 7.50
N ALA A 85 6.45 5.11 7.60
CA ALA A 85 5.34 5.16 8.56
C ALA A 85 5.83 5.21 10.02
N TYR A 86 6.84 4.42 10.38
CA TYR A 86 7.43 4.46 11.72
C TYR A 86 8.12 5.78 12.04
N MET A 87 8.82 6.40 11.09
CA MET A 87 9.41 7.73 11.26
C MET A 87 8.34 8.77 11.59
N LYS A 88 7.20 8.76 10.88
CA LYS A 88 6.07 9.66 11.17
C LYS A 88 5.43 9.42 12.54
N MET A 89 5.58 8.22 13.09
CA MET A 89 5.13 7.88 14.44
C MET A 89 6.19 8.13 15.53
N GLY A 90 7.37 8.68 15.19
CA GLY A 90 8.50 8.84 16.12
C GLY A 90 9.15 7.51 16.54
N LYS A 91 8.84 6.41 15.88
CA LYS A 91 9.33 5.06 16.19
C LYS A 91 10.67 4.79 15.51
N PHE A 92 11.67 5.63 15.79
CA PHE A 92 12.95 5.64 15.08
C PHE A 92 13.74 4.32 15.16
N ARG A 93 13.67 3.59 16.29
CA ARG A 93 14.33 2.27 16.40
C ARG A 93 13.77 1.25 15.41
N LEU A 94 12.44 1.22 15.26
CA LEU A 94 11.77 0.34 14.29
C LEU A 94 12.05 0.78 12.86
N ALA A 95 12.04 2.08 12.59
CA ALA A 95 12.42 2.62 11.30
C ALA A 95 13.85 2.24 10.90
N ASN A 96 14.83 2.34 11.82
CA ASN A 96 16.23 1.97 11.54
C ASN A 96 16.33 0.50 11.12
N SER A 97 15.68 -0.40 11.88
CA SER A 97 15.68 -1.84 11.57
C SER A 97 15.10 -2.14 10.19
N ASP A 98 13.99 -1.49 9.83
CA ASP A 98 13.35 -1.68 8.51
C ASP A 98 14.22 -1.11 7.37
N LEU A 99 14.86 0.05 7.58
CA LEU A 99 15.73 0.63 6.56
C LEU A 99 17.00 -0.20 6.35
N GLU A 100 17.60 -0.74 7.42
CA GLU A 100 18.72 -1.67 7.32
C GLU A 100 18.32 -2.92 6.54
N ARG A 101 17.12 -3.47 6.80
CA ARG A 101 16.60 -4.60 6.04
C ARG A 101 16.35 -4.25 4.57
N SER A 102 15.82 -3.05 4.29
CA SER A 102 15.63 -2.57 2.93
C SER A 102 16.96 -2.47 2.18
N LEU A 103 18.01 -1.94 2.82
CA LEU A 103 19.33 -1.78 2.21
C LEU A 103 20.06 -3.12 2.00
N GLN A 104 19.84 -4.11 2.88
CA GLN A 104 20.32 -5.48 2.67
C GLN A 104 19.71 -6.11 1.41
N LEU A 105 18.42 -5.87 1.16
CA LEU A 105 17.69 -6.44 0.03
C LEU A 105 17.95 -5.69 -1.28
N SER A 106 18.12 -4.37 -1.21
CA SER A 106 18.41 -3.51 -2.36
C SER A 106 19.54 -2.52 -2.01
N PRO A 107 20.80 -2.95 -2.11
CA PRO A 107 21.95 -2.07 -1.90
C PRO A 107 21.93 -0.90 -2.88
N GLY A 108 22.24 0.32 -2.41
CA GLY A 108 22.32 1.50 -3.26
C GLY A 108 21.03 2.33 -3.39
N ASP A 109 19.96 2.00 -2.66
CA ASP A 109 18.80 2.90 -2.55
C ASP A 109 19.19 4.17 -1.78
N MET A 110 19.45 5.24 -2.54
CA MET A 110 19.87 6.55 -2.01
C MET A 110 18.80 7.17 -1.09
N GLU A 111 17.52 6.88 -1.32
CA GLU A 111 16.44 7.39 -0.46
C GLU A 111 16.47 6.69 0.90
N VAL A 112 16.71 5.38 0.92
CA VAL A 112 16.89 4.60 2.16
C VAL A 112 18.11 5.08 2.94
N MET A 113 19.23 5.32 2.27
CA MET A 113 20.43 5.86 2.93
C MET A 113 20.15 7.23 3.57
N ARG A 114 19.43 8.10 2.86
CA ARG A 114 19.03 9.41 3.40
C ARG A 114 18.12 9.27 4.62
N TYR A 115 17.14 8.36 4.58
CA TYR A 115 16.28 8.09 5.73
C TYR A 115 17.07 7.53 6.92
N LEU A 116 18.04 6.65 6.68
CA LEU A 116 18.90 6.10 7.74
C LEU A 116 19.68 7.20 8.46
N SER A 117 20.27 8.15 7.72
CA SER A 117 20.98 9.28 8.33
C SER A 117 20.07 10.07 9.27
N VAL A 118 18.88 10.44 8.81
CA VAL A 118 17.88 11.18 9.62
C VAL A 118 17.44 10.38 10.85
N VAL A 119 17.18 9.09 10.68
CA VAL A 119 16.74 8.21 11.77
C VAL A 119 17.84 8.04 12.82
N ARG A 120 19.10 7.89 12.39
CA ARG A 120 20.24 7.71 13.31
C ARG A 120 20.56 8.97 14.08
N GLU A 121 20.48 10.14 13.44
CA GLU A 121 20.58 11.42 14.14
C GLU A 121 19.48 11.54 15.22
N ALA A 122 18.23 11.22 14.88
CA ALA A 122 17.12 11.25 15.83
C ALA A 122 17.24 10.23 16.98
N LEU A 123 18.07 9.19 16.83
CA LEU A 123 18.35 8.21 17.90
C LEU A 123 19.46 8.64 18.85
N LEU A 124 20.25 9.67 18.49
CA LEU A 124 21.35 10.21 19.29
C LEU A 124 20.93 11.42 20.14
N MET A 125 19.75 12.00 19.88
CA MET A 125 19.12 13.05 20.67
C MET A 125 18.32 12.48 21.83
#